data_AF-R7PVW3-F1
#
_entry.id   AF-R7PVW3-F1
#
_cell.length_a   1.000
_cell.length_b   1.000
_cell.length_c   1.000
_cell.angle_alpha   90.00
_cell.angle_beta   90.00
_cell.angle_gamma   90.00
#
_symmetry.space_group_name_H-M   'P 1'
#
loop_
_entity.id
_entity.type
_entity.pdbx_description
1 polymer ?
#
loop_
_entity_poly.entity_id
_entity_poly.type
_entity_poly.pdbx_seq_one_letter_code
_entity_poly.pdbx_strand_id
1 'polypeptide(L)'
;MAKEIVELKMPRDKYELDVPLELSSAETRMISALDDIFLNRLSGTAAADMISNTVSVGANEKAYALLDIRKSTQVDLDGTIYVGGDIIDYQVMDLVKDGNGLSLSFNGSEFAVHGANVAVLSKDCTVVAVLAAEFYSTGIQGVFDLVDNWNRDYLKNADCPDRNLMDRMLALNPRKLPEVYRITRGNVGDVAAKSNAFRKRWMYRKKN
;
A
#
# COMPACT_ATOMS: atom_id res chain seq x y z
N MET A 1 -21.20 -25.97 10.53
CA MET A 1 -20.70 -24.75 9.87
C MET A 1 -20.48 -23.63 10.89
N ALA A 2 -21.46 -22.84 11.30
CA ALA A 2 -21.22 -21.67 12.17
C ALA A 2 -20.47 -21.98 13.49
N LYS A 3 -20.90 -23.00 14.25
CA LYS A 3 -20.23 -23.41 15.50
C LYS A 3 -18.76 -23.82 15.29
N GLU A 4 -18.50 -24.53 14.21
CA GLU A 4 -17.18 -25.02 13.83
C GLU A 4 -16.24 -23.88 13.45
N ILE A 5 -16.72 -22.90 12.67
CA ILE A 5 -15.95 -21.68 12.32
C ILE A 5 -15.57 -20.92 13.59
N VAL A 6 -16.49 -20.79 14.56
CA VAL A 6 -16.25 -20.07 15.82
C VAL A 6 -15.25 -20.83 16.73
N GLU A 7 -15.15 -22.15 16.60
CA GLU A 7 -14.20 -22.99 17.34
C GLU A 7 -12.79 -22.98 16.73
N LEU A 8 -12.62 -22.52 15.48
CA LEU A 8 -11.30 -22.38 14.86
C LEU A 8 -10.46 -21.36 15.63
N LYS A 9 -9.26 -21.78 16.04
CA LYS A 9 -8.30 -20.88 16.70
C LYS A 9 -7.65 -20.01 15.64
N MET A 10 -7.77 -18.69 15.81
CA MET A 10 -7.06 -17.72 14.98
C MET A 10 -5.54 -17.97 15.05
N PRO A 11 -4.85 -18.11 13.91
CA PRO A 11 -3.40 -18.17 13.86
C PRO A 11 -2.81 -16.91 14.50
N ARG A 12 -1.71 -17.08 15.23
CA ARG A 12 -0.96 -15.97 15.82
C ARG A 12 0.37 -15.74 15.11
N ASP A 13 0.77 -16.69 14.28
CA ASP A 13 2.01 -16.66 13.54
C ASP A 13 1.93 -15.57 12.48
N LYS A 14 3.06 -14.89 12.29
CA LYS A 14 3.23 -13.86 11.27
C LYS A 14 4.17 -14.40 10.24
N TYR A 15 3.68 -14.43 9.00
CA TYR A 15 4.50 -14.80 7.86
C TYR A 15 5.17 -13.55 7.30
N GLU A 16 6.48 -13.66 7.10
CA GLU A 16 7.30 -12.63 6.47
C GLU A 16 7.32 -12.85 4.97
N LEU A 17 7.49 -11.77 4.21
CA LEU A 17 7.64 -11.86 2.76
C LEU A 17 8.94 -12.57 2.41
N ASP A 18 8.97 -13.28 1.28
CA ASP A 18 10.14 -14.00 0.76
C ASP A 18 10.70 -15.13 1.67
N VAL A 19 9.96 -15.53 2.71
CA VAL A 19 10.26 -16.71 3.52
C VAL A 19 9.39 -17.88 3.05
N PRO A 20 9.95 -19.08 2.79
CA PRO A 20 9.16 -20.27 2.50
C PRO A 20 8.08 -20.50 3.56
N LEU A 21 6.84 -20.61 3.12
CA LEU A 21 5.70 -20.82 3.99
C LEU A 21 5.71 -22.25 4.53
N GLU A 22 5.98 -22.40 5.83
CA GLU A 22 5.77 -23.66 6.55
C GLU A 22 4.53 -23.55 7.43
N LEU A 23 3.51 -24.35 7.09
CA LEU A 23 2.27 -24.41 7.85
C LEU A 23 2.35 -25.48 8.92
N SER A 24 1.94 -25.13 10.13
CA SER A 24 1.74 -26.12 11.19
C SER A 24 0.62 -27.09 10.84
N SER A 25 0.61 -28.26 11.50
CA SER A 25 -0.50 -29.21 11.36
C SER A 25 -1.85 -28.61 11.78
N ALA A 26 -1.84 -27.65 12.71
CA ALA A 26 -3.05 -26.95 13.16
C ALA A 26 -3.58 -26.00 12.09
N GLU A 27 -2.69 -25.24 11.43
CA GLU A 27 -3.06 -24.35 10.33
C GLU A 27 -3.53 -25.12 9.11
N THR A 28 -2.84 -26.21 8.77
CA THR A 28 -3.27 -27.08 7.67
C THR A 28 -4.68 -27.63 7.91
N ARG A 29 -4.99 -28.06 9.14
CA ARG A 29 -6.35 -28.50 9.52
C ARG A 29 -7.37 -27.36 9.44
N MET A 30 -6.99 -26.17 9.88
CA MET A 30 -7.86 -24.99 9.82
C MET A 30 -8.17 -24.61 8.38
N ILE A 31 -7.16 -24.53 7.51
CA ILE A 31 -7.33 -24.24 6.07
C ILE A 31 -8.22 -25.31 5.44
N SER A 32 -7.93 -26.59 5.68
CA SER A 32 -8.74 -27.70 5.12
C SER A 32 -10.21 -27.63 5.58
N ALA A 33 -10.45 -27.26 6.85
CA ALA A 33 -11.81 -27.09 7.37
C ALA A 33 -12.52 -25.89 6.73
N LEU A 34 -11.81 -24.77 6.53
CA LEU A 34 -12.36 -23.60 5.82
C LEU A 34 -12.65 -23.93 4.35
N ASP A 35 -11.75 -24.63 3.66
CA ASP A 35 -11.94 -25.08 2.29
C ASP A 35 -13.18 -25.97 2.16
N ASP A 36 -13.34 -26.97 3.02
CA ASP A 36 -14.53 -27.82 3.02
C ASP A 36 -15.81 -27.02 3.29
N ILE A 37 -15.77 -26.10 4.24
CA ILE A 37 -16.93 -25.25 4.55
C ILE A 37 -17.29 -24.39 3.36
N PHE A 38 -16.36 -23.63 2.78
CA PHE A 38 -16.65 -22.65 1.73
C PHE A 38 -16.89 -23.31 0.37
N LEU A 39 -16.13 -24.34 0.01
CA LEU A 39 -16.20 -24.96 -1.32
C LEU A 39 -17.30 -26.02 -1.41
N ASN A 40 -17.55 -26.78 -0.34
CA ASN A 40 -18.51 -27.90 -0.36
C ASN A 40 -19.80 -27.57 0.38
N ARG A 41 -19.72 -27.23 1.68
CA ARG A 41 -20.90 -27.21 2.56
C ARG A 41 -21.73 -25.94 2.47
N LEU A 42 -21.09 -24.81 2.16
CA LEU A 42 -21.76 -23.52 1.97
C LEU A 42 -22.40 -23.44 0.58
N SER A 43 -21.86 -24.17 -0.40
CA SER A 43 -22.39 -24.24 -1.77
C SER A 43 -23.86 -24.65 -1.78
N GLY A 44 -24.69 -23.93 -2.54
CA GLY A 44 -26.14 -24.16 -2.63
C GLY A 44 -26.96 -23.66 -1.44
N THR A 45 -26.36 -22.94 -0.49
CA THR A 45 -27.09 -22.28 0.59
C THR A 45 -27.40 -20.81 0.25
N ALA A 46 -28.45 -20.25 0.86
CA ALA A 46 -28.77 -18.82 0.72
C ALA A 46 -27.60 -17.91 1.14
N ALA A 47 -26.74 -18.36 2.06
CA ALA A 47 -25.55 -17.62 2.45
C ALA A 47 -24.49 -17.58 1.34
N ALA A 48 -24.31 -18.67 0.58
CA ALA A 48 -23.45 -18.65 -0.60
C ALA A 48 -24.00 -17.68 -1.65
N ASP A 49 -25.31 -17.69 -1.91
CA ASP A 49 -25.92 -16.74 -2.86
C ASP A 49 -25.67 -15.29 -2.43
N MET A 50 -25.78 -14.98 -1.14
CA MET A 50 -25.46 -13.64 -0.62
C MET A 50 -24.00 -13.25 -0.84
N ILE A 51 -23.05 -14.17 -0.58
CA ILE A 51 -21.62 -13.90 -0.76
C ILE A 51 -21.30 -13.72 -2.25
N SER A 52 -21.79 -14.60 -3.11
CA SER A 52 -21.56 -14.55 -4.56
C SER A 52 -22.18 -13.31 -5.22
N ASN A 53 -23.27 -12.78 -4.66
CA ASN A 53 -23.88 -11.54 -5.14
C ASN A 53 -23.21 -10.27 -4.58
N THR A 54 -22.21 -10.40 -3.72
CA THR A 54 -21.44 -9.27 -3.20
C THR A 54 -20.18 -9.08 -4.05
N VAL A 55 -20.06 -7.93 -4.71
CA VAL A 55 -18.83 -7.57 -5.44
C VAL A 55 -17.77 -7.16 -4.42
N SER A 56 -16.84 -8.07 -4.11
CA SER A 56 -15.66 -7.74 -3.30
C SER A 56 -14.57 -7.14 -4.18
N VAL A 57 -13.89 -6.11 -3.67
CA VAL A 57 -12.73 -5.51 -4.33
C VAL A 57 -11.46 -6.06 -3.70
N GLY A 58 -10.83 -7.02 -4.39
CA GLY A 58 -9.53 -7.58 -4.04
C GLY A 58 -8.39 -6.93 -4.82
N ALA A 59 -7.21 -7.57 -4.77
CA ALA A 59 -6.02 -7.08 -5.46
C ALA A 59 -6.20 -7.04 -6.98
N ASN A 60 -6.75 -8.11 -7.55
CA ASN A 60 -6.96 -8.22 -8.99
C ASN A 60 -8.00 -7.20 -9.46
N GLU A 61 -9.10 -7.03 -8.72
CA GLU A 61 -10.17 -6.09 -9.06
C GLU A 61 -9.66 -4.65 -9.09
N LYS A 62 -8.77 -4.27 -8.17
CA LYS A 62 -8.12 -2.95 -8.22
C LYS A 62 -7.21 -2.78 -9.45
N ALA A 63 -6.49 -3.83 -9.84
CA ALA A 63 -5.66 -3.79 -11.05
C ALA A 63 -6.51 -3.68 -12.31
N TYR A 64 -7.61 -4.42 -12.40
CA TYR A 64 -8.56 -4.30 -13.52
C TYR A 64 -9.20 -2.91 -13.58
N ALA A 65 -9.59 -2.35 -12.42
CA ALA A 65 -10.12 -0.99 -12.36
C ALA A 65 -9.10 0.05 -12.89
N LEU A 66 -7.81 -0.10 -12.57
CA LEU A 66 -6.77 0.76 -13.14
C LEU A 66 -6.70 0.63 -14.67
N LEU A 67 -6.71 -0.60 -15.19
CA LEU A 67 -6.65 -0.84 -16.64
C LEU A 67 -7.87 -0.27 -17.37
N ASP A 68 -9.05 -0.37 -16.77
CA ASP A 68 -10.29 0.22 -17.29
C ASP A 68 -10.23 1.75 -17.28
N ILE A 69 -9.75 2.36 -16.19
CA ILE A 69 -9.52 3.81 -16.10
C ILE A 69 -8.57 4.23 -17.21
N ARG A 70 -7.40 3.58 -17.35
CA ARG A 70 -6.44 3.86 -18.43
C ARG A 70 -7.09 3.76 -19.81
N LYS A 71 -7.89 2.73 -20.08
CA LYS A 71 -8.59 2.58 -21.36
C LYS A 71 -9.60 3.72 -21.59
N SER A 72 -10.27 4.19 -20.54
CA SER A 72 -11.26 5.28 -20.65
C SER A 72 -10.63 6.67 -20.75
N THR A 73 -9.51 6.91 -20.08
CA THR A 73 -8.83 8.21 -20.02
C THR A 73 -7.73 8.37 -21.07
N GLN A 74 -7.27 7.27 -21.66
CA GLN A 74 -6.08 7.22 -22.54
C GLN A 74 -4.80 7.71 -21.85
N VAL A 75 -4.74 7.62 -20.51
CA VAL A 75 -3.54 7.94 -19.72
C VAL A 75 -2.73 6.67 -19.49
N ASP A 76 -1.47 6.68 -19.90
CA ASP A 76 -0.53 5.57 -19.72
C ASP A 76 -0.01 5.45 -18.28
N LEU A 77 0.65 4.32 -17.99
CA LEU A 77 1.16 4.03 -16.64
C LEU A 77 2.24 5.03 -16.20
N ASP A 78 3.04 5.55 -17.12
CA ASP A 78 4.07 6.57 -16.87
C ASP A 78 3.48 7.96 -16.55
N GLY A 79 2.20 8.17 -16.87
CA GLY A 79 1.39 9.31 -16.44
C GLY A 79 0.49 9.01 -15.24
N THR A 80 0.65 7.85 -14.59
CA THR A 80 -0.23 7.39 -13.51
C THR A 80 0.46 7.48 -12.15
N ILE A 81 -0.27 8.02 -11.17
CA ILE A 81 0.07 7.90 -9.74
C ILE A 81 -0.90 6.93 -9.09
N TYR A 82 -0.37 5.96 -8.35
CA TYR A 82 -1.15 5.11 -7.46
C TYR A 82 -0.65 5.26 -6.01
N VAL A 83 -1.58 5.50 -5.09
CA VAL A 83 -1.29 5.63 -3.66
C VAL A 83 -1.97 4.48 -2.92
N GLY A 84 -1.17 3.59 -2.34
CA GLY A 84 -1.63 2.39 -1.64
C GLY A 84 -1.01 2.26 -0.25
N GLY A 85 -1.46 1.25 0.50
CA GLY A 85 -0.91 1.00 1.84
C GLY A 85 -1.20 -0.40 2.40
N ASP A 86 -1.84 -1.29 1.66
CA ASP A 86 -2.15 -2.64 2.12
C ASP A 86 -1.79 -3.73 1.11
N ILE A 87 -1.94 -4.99 1.50
CA ILE A 87 -1.62 -6.15 0.65
C ILE A 87 -2.45 -6.17 -0.64
N ILE A 88 -3.71 -5.74 -0.58
CA ILE A 88 -4.60 -5.67 -1.75
C ILE A 88 -4.18 -4.59 -2.76
N ASP A 89 -3.23 -3.72 -2.41
CA ASP A 89 -2.72 -2.70 -3.33
C ASP A 89 -1.53 -3.19 -4.14
N TYR A 90 -0.89 -4.28 -3.71
CA TYR A 90 0.42 -4.73 -4.23
C TYR A 90 0.43 -4.87 -5.76
N GLN A 91 -0.55 -5.55 -6.35
CA GLN A 91 -0.57 -5.78 -7.79
C GLN A 91 -0.69 -4.49 -8.61
N VAL A 92 -1.47 -3.52 -8.14
CA VAL A 92 -1.61 -2.22 -8.84
C VAL A 92 -0.35 -1.41 -8.70
N MET A 93 0.21 -1.41 -7.49
CA MET A 93 1.45 -0.72 -7.19
C MET A 93 2.62 -1.24 -8.02
N ASP A 94 2.76 -2.56 -8.12
CA ASP A 94 3.80 -3.22 -8.91
C ASP A 94 3.63 -2.92 -10.41
N LEU A 95 2.39 -2.98 -10.92
CA LEU A 95 2.08 -2.62 -12.31
C LEU A 95 2.44 -1.15 -12.64
N VAL A 96 2.07 -0.20 -11.77
CA VAL A 96 2.38 1.22 -11.97
C VAL A 96 3.89 1.48 -11.89
N LYS A 97 4.57 0.82 -10.94
CA LYS A 97 6.02 0.90 -10.80
C LYS A 97 6.75 0.39 -12.04
N ASP A 98 6.36 -0.76 -12.57
CA ASP A 98 6.93 -1.34 -13.79
C ASP A 98 6.62 -0.50 -15.04
N GLY A 99 5.47 0.17 -15.04
CA GLY A 99 5.07 1.12 -16.07
C GLY A 99 5.74 2.50 -15.99
N ASN A 100 6.76 2.70 -15.15
CA ASN A 100 7.43 3.98 -14.89
C ASN A 100 6.54 5.09 -14.31
N GLY A 101 5.37 4.75 -13.76
CA GLY A 101 4.52 5.67 -13.00
C GLY A 101 5.00 5.88 -11.57
N LEU A 102 4.27 6.69 -10.81
CA LEU A 102 4.53 6.88 -9.37
C LEU A 102 3.69 5.91 -8.55
N SER A 103 4.35 4.89 -8.00
CA SER A 103 3.74 3.94 -7.07
C SER A 103 4.17 4.28 -5.65
N LEU A 104 3.24 4.85 -4.88
CA LEU A 104 3.50 5.44 -3.57
C LEU A 104 2.86 4.62 -2.45
N SER A 105 3.68 4.13 -1.53
CA SER A 105 3.23 3.49 -0.28
C SER A 105 3.07 4.53 0.82
N PHE A 106 1.84 4.76 1.30
CA PHE A 106 1.57 5.71 2.38
C PHE A 106 1.29 4.98 3.70
N ASN A 107 2.22 5.06 4.65
CA ASN A 107 2.18 4.30 5.91
C ASN A 107 1.84 2.80 5.68
N GLY A 108 2.38 2.24 4.59
CA GLY A 108 1.94 0.96 4.07
C GLY A 108 2.47 -0.25 4.82
N SER A 109 1.81 -1.39 4.60
CA SER A 109 2.31 -2.71 4.98
C SER A 109 3.59 -3.07 4.20
N GLU A 110 4.24 -4.16 4.59
CA GLU A 110 5.41 -4.71 3.90
C GLU A 110 5.14 -4.92 2.39
N PHE A 111 4.04 -5.60 2.05
CA PHE A 111 3.60 -5.78 0.66
C PHE A 111 3.48 -4.45 -0.10
N ALA A 112 2.86 -3.43 0.50
CA ALA A 112 2.71 -2.13 -0.16
C ALA A 112 4.06 -1.43 -0.38
N VAL A 113 5.01 -1.54 0.56
CA VAL A 113 6.37 -1.00 0.35
C VAL A 113 7.09 -1.72 -0.78
N HIS A 114 6.96 -3.05 -0.89
CA HIS A 114 7.60 -3.82 -1.96
C HIS A 114 7.07 -3.49 -3.35
N GLY A 115 5.76 -3.24 -3.47
CA GLY A 115 5.13 -2.79 -4.73
C GLY A 115 5.41 -1.32 -5.08
N ALA A 116 5.99 -0.53 -4.18
CA ALA A 116 6.23 0.90 -4.38
C ALA A 116 7.58 1.22 -5.01
N ASN A 117 7.69 2.40 -5.63
CA ASN A 117 8.96 3.06 -5.89
C ASN A 117 9.26 4.19 -4.90
N VAL A 118 8.23 4.73 -4.21
CA VAL A 118 8.38 5.70 -3.12
C VAL A 118 7.56 5.25 -1.91
N ALA A 119 8.13 5.30 -0.70
CA ALA A 119 7.38 5.12 0.54
C ALA A 119 7.39 6.39 1.39
N VAL A 120 6.25 6.69 1.98
CA VAL A 120 5.99 7.86 2.80
C VAL A 120 5.51 7.42 4.18
N LEU A 121 6.19 7.89 5.22
CA LEU A 121 5.78 7.76 6.61
C LEU A 121 5.41 9.16 7.13
N SER A 122 4.12 9.43 7.22
CA SER A 122 3.59 10.76 7.56
C SER A 122 2.32 10.71 8.40
N LYS A 123 2.05 11.81 9.10
CA LYS A 123 0.81 12.01 9.87
C LYS A 123 -0.31 12.63 9.04
N ASP A 124 0.04 13.21 7.90
CA ASP A 124 -0.86 13.93 7.01
C ASP A 124 -0.48 13.68 5.54
N CYS A 125 -1.43 13.95 4.64
CA CYS A 125 -1.30 13.66 3.22
C CYS A 125 -0.67 14.80 2.40
N THR A 126 -0.22 15.91 3.03
CA THR A 126 0.33 17.04 2.27
C THR A 126 1.60 16.65 1.52
N VAL A 127 2.39 15.73 2.06
CA VAL A 127 3.56 15.18 1.38
C VAL A 127 3.20 14.41 0.11
N VAL A 128 2.08 13.69 0.09
CA VAL A 128 1.59 12.99 -1.11
C VAL A 128 1.19 14.00 -2.17
N ALA A 129 0.53 15.09 -1.78
CA ALA A 129 0.17 16.16 -2.70
C ALA A 129 1.41 16.86 -3.28
N VAL A 130 2.44 17.13 -2.48
CA VAL A 130 3.73 17.67 -2.97
C VAL A 130 4.36 16.74 -4.01
N LEU A 131 4.45 15.44 -3.71
CA LEU A 131 5.03 14.47 -4.64
C LEU A 131 4.18 14.29 -5.90
N ALA A 132 2.85 14.41 -5.80
CA ALA A 132 1.96 14.35 -6.95
C ALA A 132 2.09 15.59 -7.85
N ALA A 133 2.24 16.78 -7.27
CA ALA A 133 2.50 18.00 -8.03
C ALA A 133 3.84 17.93 -8.75
N GLU A 134 4.87 17.41 -8.08
CA GLU A 134 6.18 17.16 -8.67
C GLU A 134 6.06 16.18 -9.85
N PHE A 135 5.46 15.01 -9.64
CA PHE A 135 5.26 14.00 -10.68
C PHE A 135 4.53 14.55 -11.91
N TYR A 136 3.47 15.33 -11.69
CA TYR A 136 2.71 15.95 -12.79
C TYR A 136 3.57 16.90 -13.64
N SER A 137 4.54 17.58 -13.02
CA SER A 137 5.38 18.57 -13.71
C SER A 137 6.65 17.99 -14.33
N THR A 138 7.29 17.02 -13.66
CA THR A 138 8.65 16.57 -13.99
C THR A 138 8.76 15.05 -14.19
N GLY A 139 7.65 14.32 -14.03
CA GLY A 139 7.60 12.87 -14.14
C GLY A 139 8.30 12.14 -12.98
N ILE A 140 8.47 10.84 -13.12
CA ILE A 140 9.01 10.00 -12.04
C ILE A 140 10.45 10.36 -11.64
N GLN A 141 11.27 10.85 -12.59
CA GLN A 141 12.66 11.18 -12.30
C GLN A 141 12.79 12.42 -11.42
N GLY A 142 11.98 13.46 -11.65
CA GLY A 142 11.98 14.63 -10.78
C GLY A 142 11.47 14.31 -9.36
N VAL A 143 10.53 13.37 -9.23
CA VAL A 143 10.13 12.84 -7.91
C VAL A 143 11.31 12.15 -7.23
N PHE A 144 12.07 11.31 -7.94
CA PHE A 144 13.25 10.67 -7.36
C PHE A 144 14.30 11.68 -6.93
N ASP A 145 14.58 12.70 -7.74
CA ASP A 145 15.54 13.74 -7.41
C ASP A 145 15.10 14.53 -6.16
N LEU A 146 13.79 14.83 -6.04
CA LEU A 146 13.21 15.48 -4.87
C LEU A 146 13.32 14.61 -3.61
N VAL A 147 13.03 13.31 -3.72
CA VAL A 147 13.08 12.35 -2.61
C VAL A 147 14.52 12.07 -2.16
N ASP A 148 15.46 11.94 -3.10
CA ASP A 148 16.87 11.70 -2.80
C ASP A 148 17.51 12.92 -2.09
N ASN A 149 16.93 14.11 -2.25
CA ASN A 149 17.32 15.35 -1.58
C ASN A 149 16.35 15.80 -0.46
N TRP A 150 15.58 14.88 0.13
CA TRP A 150 14.50 15.19 1.08
C TRP A 150 14.99 15.75 2.44
N ASN A 151 15.40 17.02 2.45
CA ASN A 151 15.79 17.76 3.64
C ASN A 151 15.23 19.18 3.61
N ARG A 152 15.09 19.81 4.78
CA ARG A 152 14.37 21.08 4.90
C ARG A 152 15.03 22.23 4.12
N ASP A 153 16.35 22.28 4.08
CA ASP A 153 17.06 23.37 3.42
C ASP A 153 16.93 23.25 1.90
N TYR A 154 16.98 22.02 1.37
CA TYR A 154 16.67 21.75 -0.03
C TYR A 154 15.21 22.12 -0.36
N LEU A 155 14.23 21.60 0.39
CA LEU A 155 12.81 21.80 0.09
C LEU A 155 12.36 23.28 0.13
N LYS A 156 13.02 24.12 0.94
CA LYS A 156 12.77 25.57 0.96
C LYS A 156 13.22 26.28 -0.32
N ASN A 157 14.29 25.80 -0.94
CA ASN A 157 14.96 26.47 -2.05
C ASN A 157 14.76 25.77 -3.40
N ALA A 158 14.37 24.48 -3.39
CA ALA A 158 14.13 23.69 -4.57
C ALA A 158 13.08 24.36 -5.44
N ASP A 159 13.32 24.44 -6.74
CA ASP A 159 12.27 24.83 -7.68
C ASP A 159 11.18 23.76 -7.63
N CYS A 160 9.95 24.17 -7.34
CA CYS A 160 8.85 23.21 -7.16
C CYS A 160 7.58 23.75 -7.83
N PRO A 161 6.73 22.88 -8.38
CA PRO A 161 5.56 23.31 -9.15
C PRO A 161 4.54 24.11 -8.34
N ASP A 162 4.38 23.78 -7.04
CA ASP A 162 3.48 24.48 -6.13
C ASP A 162 4.19 24.85 -4.83
N ARG A 163 4.65 26.11 -4.76
CA ARG A 163 5.31 26.67 -3.58
C ARG A 163 4.40 26.73 -2.36
N ASN A 164 3.12 27.07 -2.55
CA ASN A 164 2.17 27.20 -1.45
C ASN A 164 1.94 25.84 -0.78
N LEU A 165 1.86 24.78 -1.58
CA LEU A 165 1.71 23.42 -1.09
C LEU A 165 2.96 22.94 -0.34
N MET A 166 4.16 23.22 -0.88
CA MET A 166 5.43 22.92 -0.20
C MET A 166 5.53 23.66 1.14
N ASP A 167 5.26 24.96 1.16
CA ASP A 167 5.30 25.78 2.36
C ASP A 167 4.28 25.31 3.41
N ARG A 168 3.09 24.88 2.96
CA ARG A 168 2.10 24.31 3.86
C ARG A 168 2.57 22.99 4.47
N MET A 169 3.18 22.10 3.69
CA MET A 169 3.75 20.84 4.19
C MET A 169 4.86 21.13 5.23
N LEU A 170 5.75 22.08 4.94
CA LEU A 170 6.81 22.51 5.86
C LEU A 170 6.23 23.13 7.16
N ALA A 171 5.19 23.95 7.04
CA ALA A 171 4.52 24.60 8.18
C ALA A 171 3.79 23.59 9.09
N LEU A 172 3.20 22.54 8.51
CA LEU A 172 2.60 21.43 9.28
C LEU A 172 3.65 20.56 9.98
N ASN A 173 4.88 20.57 9.48
CA ASN A 173 5.99 19.75 9.95
C ASN A 173 7.17 20.62 10.45
N PRO A 174 6.97 21.52 11.44
CA PRO A 174 7.96 22.53 11.81
C PRO A 174 9.19 21.94 12.52
N ARG A 175 9.03 20.82 13.23
CA ARG A 175 10.12 20.18 13.98
C ARG A 175 10.82 19.10 13.16
N LYS A 176 10.05 18.13 12.67
CA LYS A 176 10.56 16.98 11.91
C LYS A 176 9.73 16.83 10.64
N LEU A 177 10.39 16.68 9.49
CA LEU A 177 9.73 16.38 8.22
C LEU A 177 9.15 14.95 8.23
N PRO A 178 8.12 14.69 7.40
CA PRO A 178 7.73 13.33 7.07
C PRO A 178 8.93 12.56 6.51
N GLU A 179 9.01 11.26 6.79
CA GLU A 179 10.07 10.42 6.23
C GLU A 179 9.60 9.95 4.85
N VAL A 180 10.42 10.20 3.84
CA VAL A 180 10.16 9.82 2.45
C VAL A 180 11.36 9.05 1.94
N TYR A 181 11.12 7.92 1.28
CA TYR A 181 12.15 7.00 0.83
C TYR A 181 11.93 6.62 -0.62
N ARG A 182 12.99 6.71 -1.42
CA ARG A 182 13.05 6.01 -2.69
C ARG A 182 13.32 4.53 -2.42
N ILE A 183 12.45 3.66 -2.93
CA ILE A 183 12.56 2.22 -2.72
C ILE A 183 13.53 1.62 -3.72
N THR A 184 14.49 0.88 -3.20
CA THR A 184 15.51 0.14 -3.94
C THR A 184 15.58 -1.28 -3.39
N ARG A 185 16.17 -2.20 -4.17
CA ARG A 185 16.40 -3.59 -3.70
C ARG A 185 17.22 -3.65 -2.41
N GLY A 186 18.09 -2.66 -2.16
CA GLY A 186 18.96 -2.64 -0.99
C GLY A 186 18.31 -2.09 0.29
N ASN A 187 17.21 -1.35 0.20
CA ASN A 187 16.59 -0.70 1.37
C ASN A 187 15.13 -1.13 1.63
N VAL A 188 14.50 -1.88 0.73
CA VAL A 188 13.06 -2.20 0.78
C VAL A 188 12.65 -2.84 2.11
N GLY A 189 13.42 -3.81 2.62
CA GLY A 189 13.13 -4.49 3.88
C GLY A 189 13.19 -3.56 5.10
N ASP A 190 14.22 -2.72 5.18
CA ASP A 190 14.37 -1.73 6.27
C ASP A 190 13.25 -0.70 6.25
N VAL A 191 12.88 -0.21 5.06
CA VAL A 191 11.79 0.75 4.89
C VAL A 191 10.45 0.10 5.21
N ALA A 192 10.22 -1.14 4.81
CA ALA A 192 9.03 -1.91 5.16
C ALA A 192 8.88 -2.07 6.68
N ALA A 193 9.96 -2.44 7.37
CA ALA A 193 9.98 -2.56 8.82
C ALA A 193 9.65 -1.21 9.52
N LYS A 194 10.27 -0.11 9.07
CA LYS A 194 9.99 1.25 9.58
C LYS A 194 8.53 1.65 9.33
N SER A 195 8.03 1.43 8.11
CA SER A 195 6.66 1.77 7.74
C SER A 195 5.64 1.00 8.58
N ASN A 196 5.85 -0.30 8.75
CA ASN A 196 4.99 -1.15 9.58
C ASN A 196 5.01 -0.71 11.06
N ALA A 197 6.19 -0.36 11.60
CA ALA A 197 6.30 0.20 12.95
C ALA A 197 5.58 1.56 13.10
N PHE A 198 5.67 2.43 12.08
CA PHE A 198 4.95 3.70 12.06
C PHE A 198 3.44 3.48 12.02
N ARG A 199 2.96 2.64 11.09
CA ARG A 199 1.55 2.26 10.95
C ARG A 199 0.99 1.73 12.26
N LYS A 200 1.71 0.83 12.95
CA LYS A 200 1.25 0.27 14.23
C LYS A 200 1.05 1.33 15.30
N ARG A 201 2.01 2.26 15.39
CA ARG A 201 1.97 3.37 16.35
C ARG A 201 0.82 4.34 16.09
N TRP A 202 0.48 4.56 14.82
CA TRP A 202 -0.51 5.54 14.40
C TRP A 202 -1.93 4.98 14.28
N MET A 203 -2.11 3.82 13.65
CA MET A 203 -3.43 3.21 13.44
C MET A 203 -3.93 2.44 14.66
N TYR A 204 -3.07 1.77 15.42
CA TYR A 204 -3.49 0.98 16.59
C TYR A 204 -3.32 1.71 17.93
N ARG A 205 -3.12 3.04 17.89
CA ARG A 205 -3.13 3.84 19.12
C ARG A 205 -4.54 3.76 19.70
N LYS A 206 -4.71 3.00 20.80
CA LYS A 206 -5.91 3.11 21.63
C LYS A 206 -6.07 4.60 21.95
N LYS A 207 -7.19 5.19 21.54
CA LYS A 207 -7.64 6.46 22.13
C LYS A 207 -7.90 6.12 23.60
N ASN A 208 -6.97 6.51 24.47
CA ASN A 208 -7.27 6.64 25.90
C ASN A 208 -8.25 7.80 26.07
#